data_AF-A0A6N7AA39-F1
#
_entry.id   AF-A0A6N7AA39-F1
#
_cell.length_a   1.000
_cell.length_b   1.000
_cell.length_c   1.000
_cell.angle_alpha   90.00
_cell.angle_beta   90.00
_cell.angle_gamma   90.00
#
_symmetry.space_group_name_H-M   'P 1'
#
loop_
_entity.id
_entity.type
_entity.pdbx_description
1 polymer ?
#
loop_
_entity_poly.entity_id
_entity_poly.type
_entity_poly.pdbx_seq_one_letter_code
_entity_poly.pdbx_strand_id
1 'polypeptide(L)'
;MINNDRSHQTSNQQSLYTAEESNWQDLNRITTFVIILGTGFVIATIYLAFFLFYLSNKLPPANQSAFTEIMTLIAGFLVVISPLALEFAGLRIVSGIARKFTKTFYALVDESEVAHLVKRRVFGVPPVPRFLAMTITYPFIVVDKDRLDSKFSWAYSLGGPAKLIVYDGYAVYLERGGKFSRVVGSGIAFLERYETVRDIIDLRPQIKEIEVEAWTKDGIKLNMHIRLECQLLAAKDAEKSQNTKDTQETEKRVYPFYEPAVQKAVETAAVRLGKDGQLEKYDWLAGIVGNIEGHIRTHVYSNTINDLLRGETIYQTQPEMVKQQFQGADLERLTMQLLSAELRDLIRERVNKDIERLGSQLISLQIVRVDKSLAIDRQWTENWSAEWKSRNVITEGEAKAYRIRTQEKARAEAQRDMIRAITESLEKVDAQHMREPLLLSLSGMLENSLVDTYVRASLPKEAMETLEKLQNFLQDKK
;
A
#
# COMPACT_ATOMS: atom_id res chain seq x y z
N MET A 1 18.14 -22.34 -13.34
CA MET A 1 17.58 -22.34 -14.71
C MET A 1 16.43 -23.35 -14.86
N ILE A 2 15.51 -23.42 -13.89
CA ILE A 2 14.27 -24.22 -13.97
C ILE A 2 13.22 -23.40 -13.23
N ASN A 3 12.50 -22.48 -13.89
CA ASN A 3 11.24 -21.92 -13.34
C ASN A 3 10.44 -20.97 -14.25
N ASN A 4 10.69 -20.89 -15.57
CA ASN A 4 9.99 -19.89 -16.41
C ASN A 4 8.81 -20.41 -17.26
N ASP A 5 8.48 -21.71 -17.21
CA ASP A 5 7.44 -22.30 -18.08
C ASP A 5 6.05 -22.45 -17.41
N ARG A 6 5.86 -22.01 -16.17
CA ARG A 6 4.56 -22.16 -15.47
C ARG A 6 3.57 -21.00 -15.65
N SER A 7 3.97 -19.88 -16.25
CA SER A 7 3.10 -18.68 -16.37
C SER A 7 2.16 -18.69 -17.58
N HIS A 8 2.23 -19.67 -18.47
CA HIS A 8 1.42 -19.70 -19.70
C HIS A 8 0.20 -20.65 -19.67
N GLN A 9 -0.08 -21.34 -18.56
CA GLN A 9 -1.22 -22.26 -18.45
C GLN A 9 -2.42 -21.77 -17.61
N THR A 10 -2.36 -20.56 -17.03
CA THR A 10 -3.41 -20.06 -16.12
C THR A 10 -4.53 -19.29 -16.83
N SER A 11 -4.35 -18.86 -18.08
CA SER A 11 -5.24 -17.89 -18.75
C SER A 11 -6.67 -18.35 -19.05
N ASN A 12 -6.93 -19.66 -19.07
CA ASN A 12 -8.23 -20.22 -19.45
C ASN A 12 -8.95 -20.94 -18.30
N GLN A 13 -8.48 -20.79 -17.05
CA GLN A 13 -8.97 -21.57 -15.91
C GLN A 13 -10.31 -21.08 -15.34
N GLN A 14 -10.72 -19.83 -15.58
CA GLN A 14 -12.04 -19.35 -15.15
C GLN A 14 -13.20 -19.94 -16.00
N SER A 15 -12.96 -20.29 -17.27
CA SER A 15 -13.99 -20.83 -18.17
C SER A 15 -14.10 -22.35 -18.16
N LEU A 16 -13.16 -23.07 -17.53
CA LEU A 16 -13.04 -24.52 -17.67
C LEU A 16 -13.99 -25.36 -16.79
N TYR A 17 -14.70 -24.78 -15.82
CA TYR A 17 -15.60 -25.57 -14.97
C TYR A 17 -16.93 -24.86 -14.73
N THR A 18 -17.90 -25.21 -15.56
CA THR A 18 -19.28 -24.76 -15.39
C THR A 18 -20.01 -25.69 -14.41
N ALA A 19 -21.08 -25.17 -13.79
CA ALA A 19 -21.96 -25.99 -12.96
C ALA A 19 -22.50 -27.22 -13.72
N GLU A 20 -22.57 -27.15 -15.05
CA GLU A 20 -22.99 -28.23 -15.92
C GLU A 20 -22.01 -29.41 -15.91
N GLU A 21 -20.71 -29.16 -15.94
CA GLU A 21 -19.70 -30.23 -15.89
C GLU A 21 -19.67 -30.93 -14.52
N SER A 22 -19.82 -30.16 -13.43
CA SER A 22 -19.98 -30.74 -12.09
C SER A 22 -21.24 -31.62 -12.00
N ASN A 23 -22.35 -31.20 -12.63
CA ASN A 23 -23.57 -32.02 -12.67
C ASN A 23 -23.34 -33.33 -13.44
N TRP A 24 -22.59 -33.31 -14.55
CA TRP A 24 -22.25 -34.52 -15.30
C TRP A 24 -21.37 -35.49 -14.51
N GLN A 25 -20.39 -34.97 -13.76
CA GLN A 25 -19.58 -35.82 -12.88
C GLN A 25 -20.41 -36.40 -11.73
N ASP A 26 -21.34 -35.63 -11.16
CA ASP A 26 -22.29 -36.11 -10.15
C ASP A 26 -23.20 -37.19 -10.74
N LEU A 27 -23.69 -37.02 -11.97
CA LEU A 27 -24.49 -38.01 -12.70
C LEU A 27 -23.74 -39.33 -12.86
N ASN A 28 -22.49 -39.29 -13.32
CA ASN A 28 -21.69 -40.50 -13.54
C ASN A 28 -21.54 -41.29 -12.25
N ARG A 29 -21.31 -40.60 -11.11
CA ARG A 29 -21.22 -41.24 -9.79
C ARG A 29 -22.54 -41.84 -9.34
N ILE A 30 -23.64 -41.10 -9.48
CA ILE A 30 -24.99 -41.61 -9.18
C ILE A 30 -25.26 -42.87 -10.01
N THR A 31 -24.93 -42.83 -11.30
CA THR A 31 -25.10 -43.95 -12.22
C THR A 31 -24.28 -45.15 -11.77
N THR A 32 -23.01 -44.96 -11.37
CA THR A 32 -22.19 -46.05 -10.81
C THR A 32 -22.81 -46.64 -9.54
N PHE A 33 -23.28 -45.81 -8.60
CA PHE A 33 -23.94 -46.28 -7.39
C PHE A 33 -25.24 -47.05 -7.69
N VAL A 34 -26.06 -46.54 -8.62
CA VAL A 34 -27.31 -47.19 -9.05
C VAL A 34 -27.00 -48.50 -9.76
N ILE A 35 -25.94 -48.59 -10.56
CA ILE A 35 -25.50 -49.84 -11.19
C ILE A 35 -25.10 -50.86 -10.12
N ILE A 36 -24.31 -50.48 -9.11
CA ILE A 36 -23.89 -51.39 -8.04
C ILE A 36 -25.12 -51.91 -7.27
N LEU A 37 -26.00 -51.01 -6.83
CA LEU A 37 -27.24 -51.40 -6.13
C LEU A 37 -28.16 -52.24 -7.03
N GLY A 38 -28.27 -51.88 -8.31
CA GLY A 38 -29.06 -52.61 -9.30
C GLY A 38 -28.51 -54.01 -9.56
N THR A 39 -27.19 -54.18 -9.65
CA THR A 39 -26.55 -55.50 -9.78
C THR A 39 -26.79 -56.37 -8.55
N GLY A 40 -26.70 -55.80 -7.34
CA GLY A 40 -27.04 -56.50 -6.10
C GLY A 40 -28.50 -56.97 -6.10
N PHE A 41 -29.42 -56.10 -6.50
CA PHE A 41 -30.84 -56.43 -6.63
C PHE A 41 -31.11 -57.54 -7.66
N VAL A 42 -30.45 -57.49 -8.83
CA VAL A 42 -30.59 -58.52 -9.87
C VAL A 42 -30.06 -59.87 -9.38
N ILE A 43 -28.90 -59.89 -8.70
CA ILE A 43 -28.34 -61.12 -8.11
C ILE A 43 -29.30 -61.71 -7.07
N ALA A 44 -29.86 -60.87 -6.19
CA ALA A 44 -30.84 -61.30 -5.19
C ALA A 44 -32.11 -61.87 -5.85
N THR A 45 -32.58 -61.25 -6.94
CA THR A 45 -33.75 -61.71 -7.70
C THR A 45 -33.48 -63.05 -8.40
N ILE A 46 -32.31 -63.22 -9.01
CA ILE A 46 -31.89 -64.49 -9.63
C ILE A 46 -31.80 -65.59 -8.57
N TYR A 47 -31.18 -65.31 -7.41
CA TYR A 47 -31.09 -66.25 -6.30
C TYR A 47 -32.47 -66.68 -5.80
N LEU A 48 -33.42 -65.73 -5.66
CA LEU A 48 -34.80 -66.04 -5.31
C LEU A 48 -35.46 -66.97 -6.33
N ALA A 49 -35.30 -66.69 -7.63
CA ALA A 49 -35.87 -67.52 -8.69
C ALA A 49 -35.32 -68.97 -8.63
N PHE A 50 -34.01 -69.12 -8.43
CA PHE A 50 -33.38 -70.43 -8.23
C PHE A 50 -33.88 -71.13 -6.96
N PHE A 51 -34.06 -70.40 -5.87
CA PHE A 51 -34.58 -70.92 -4.61
C PHE A 51 -36.02 -71.42 -4.75
N LEU A 52 -36.89 -70.64 -5.40
CA LEU A 52 -38.27 -71.03 -5.68
C LEU A 52 -38.33 -72.25 -6.61
N PHE A 53 -37.49 -72.29 -7.64
CA PHE A 53 -37.36 -73.44 -8.54
C PHE A 53 -36.89 -74.70 -7.80
N TYR A 54 -35.90 -74.56 -6.92
CA TYR A 54 -35.41 -75.66 -6.07
C TYR A 54 -36.53 -76.20 -5.17
N LEU A 55 -37.31 -75.33 -4.53
CA LEU A 55 -38.43 -75.74 -3.70
C LEU A 55 -39.52 -76.45 -4.51
N SER A 56 -39.89 -75.91 -5.67
CA SER A 56 -40.90 -76.50 -6.56
C SER A 56 -40.56 -77.93 -6.96
N ASN A 57 -39.28 -78.25 -7.12
CA ASN A 57 -38.84 -79.59 -7.52
C ASN A 57 -38.73 -80.58 -6.34
N LYS A 58 -38.57 -80.10 -5.11
CA LYS A 58 -38.38 -80.96 -3.93
C LYS A 58 -39.67 -81.29 -3.17
N LEU A 59 -40.75 -80.52 -3.38
CA LEU A 59 -42.02 -80.71 -2.68
C LEU A 59 -42.94 -81.62 -3.52
N PRO A 60 -43.25 -82.85 -3.08
CA PRO A 60 -44.18 -83.72 -3.79
C PRO A 60 -45.61 -83.14 -3.77
N PRO A 61 -46.37 -83.22 -4.89
CA PRO A 61 -47.66 -82.54 -5.06
C PRO A 61 -48.80 -83.05 -4.15
N ALA A 62 -48.58 -84.14 -3.40
CA ALA A 62 -49.66 -84.86 -2.72
C ALA A 62 -49.94 -84.42 -1.26
N ASN A 63 -49.20 -83.46 -0.68
CA ASN A 63 -49.39 -83.10 0.73
C ASN A 63 -49.08 -81.63 1.07
N GLN A 64 -49.38 -80.71 0.14
CA GLN A 64 -49.26 -79.27 0.40
C GLN A 64 -50.51 -78.78 1.14
N SER A 65 -50.38 -78.62 2.46
CA SER A 65 -51.34 -77.81 3.20
C SER A 65 -51.13 -76.34 2.82
N ALA A 66 -52.19 -75.53 2.78
CA ALA A 66 -52.09 -74.09 2.49
C ALA A 66 -51.03 -73.37 3.37
N PHE A 67 -50.75 -73.92 4.55
CA PHE A 67 -49.69 -73.44 5.44
C PHE A 67 -48.27 -73.57 4.84
N THR A 68 -47.94 -74.65 4.13
CA THR A 68 -46.60 -74.82 3.53
C THR A 68 -46.38 -73.87 2.36
N GLU A 69 -47.42 -73.56 1.59
CA GLU A 69 -47.35 -72.53 0.53
C GLU A 69 -47.13 -71.13 1.11
N ILE A 70 -47.85 -70.78 2.18
CA ILE A 70 -47.67 -69.48 2.85
C ILE A 70 -46.26 -69.34 3.44
N MET A 71 -45.74 -70.36 4.12
CA MET A 71 -44.42 -70.31 4.74
C MET A 71 -43.29 -70.23 3.71
N THR A 72 -43.46 -70.82 2.52
CA THR A 72 -42.46 -70.75 1.45
C THR A 72 -42.46 -69.38 0.77
N LEU A 73 -43.61 -68.73 0.60
CA LEU A 73 -43.70 -67.34 0.17
C LEU A 73 -43.06 -66.38 1.18
N ILE A 74 -43.30 -66.57 2.48
CA ILE A 74 -42.68 -65.76 3.54
C ILE A 74 -41.16 -65.94 3.54
N ALA A 75 -40.67 -67.18 3.41
CA ALA A 75 -39.24 -67.46 3.34
C ALA A 75 -38.59 -66.80 2.11
N GLY A 76 -39.22 -66.89 0.94
CA GLY A 76 -38.76 -66.19 -0.26
C GLY A 76 -38.73 -64.67 -0.09
N PHE A 77 -39.77 -64.09 0.50
CA PHE A 77 -39.85 -62.65 0.78
C PHE A 77 -38.75 -62.19 1.75
N LEU A 78 -38.49 -62.95 2.81
CA LEU A 78 -37.39 -62.69 3.75
C LEU A 78 -36.03 -62.78 3.08
N VAL A 79 -35.81 -63.72 2.15
CA VAL A 79 -34.57 -63.86 1.39
C VAL A 79 -34.31 -62.65 0.49
N VAL A 80 -35.35 -62.03 -0.09
CA VAL A 80 -35.19 -60.82 -0.92
C VAL A 80 -35.04 -59.55 -0.07
N ILE A 81 -35.83 -59.42 0.99
CA ILE A 81 -35.83 -58.19 1.80
C ILE A 81 -34.64 -58.12 2.72
N SER A 82 -34.15 -59.24 3.25
CA SER A 82 -32.98 -59.26 4.14
C SER A 82 -31.77 -58.52 3.55
N PRO A 83 -31.28 -58.81 2.33
CA PRO A 83 -30.14 -58.11 1.74
C PRO A 83 -30.44 -56.63 1.47
N LEU A 84 -31.63 -56.28 0.98
CA LEU A 84 -32.04 -54.89 0.77
C LEU A 84 -32.09 -54.09 2.08
N ALA A 85 -32.65 -54.69 3.13
CA ALA A 85 -32.72 -54.10 4.45
C ALA A 85 -31.32 -53.95 5.07
N LEU A 86 -30.44 -54.94 4.86
CA LEU A 86 -29.05 -54.91 5.29
C LEU A 86 -28.26 -53.80 4.56
N GLU A 87 -28.43 -53.66 3.25
CA GLU A 87 -27.83 -52.58 2.46
C GLU A 87 -28.31 -51.21 2.93
N PHE A 88 -29.61 -51.05 3.16
CA PHE A 88 -30.19 -49.79 3.64
C PHE A 88 -29.74 -49.46 5.08
N ALA A 89 -29.71 -50.45 5.97
CA ALA A 89 -29.20 -50.31 7.32
C ALA A 89 -27.71 -49.96 7.31
N GLY A 90 -26.91 -50.63 6.48
CA GLY A 90 -25.49 -50.34 6.26
C GLY A 90 -25.26 -48.91 5.79
N LEU A 91 -25.99 -48.46 4.76
CA LEU A 91 -25.96 -47.08 4.28
C LEU A 91 -26.33 -46.05 5.35
N ARG A 92 -27.33 -46.35 6.18
CA ARG A 92 -27.74 -45.50 7.32
C ARG A 92 -26.65 -45.41 8.38
N ILE A 93 -26.03 -46.54 8.74
CA ILE A 93 -24.93 -46.61 9.72
C ILE A 93 -23.71 -45.85 9.20
N VAL A 94 -23.28 -46.13 7.96
CA VAL A 94 -22.14 -45.46 7.32
C VAL A 94 -22.38 -43.94 7.22
N SER A 95 -23.58 -43.52 6.83
CA SER A 95 -23.92 -42.08 6.78
C SER A 95 -23.90 -41.43 8.18
N GLY A 96 -24.37 -42.15 9.20
CA GLY A 96 -24.32 -41.69 10.59
C GLY A 96 -22.89 -41.54 11.12
N ILE A 97 -22.02 -42.51 10.83
CA ILE A 97 -20.59 -42.47 11.17
C ILE A 97 -19.91 -41.32 10.42
N ALA A 98 -20.15 -41.19 9.11
CA ALA A 98 -19.60 -40.12 8.30
C ALA A 98 -19.99 -38.73 8.84
N ARG A 99 -21.26 -38.52 9.20
CA ARG A 99 -21.72 -37.27 9.82
C ARG A 99 -20.98 -36.97 11.12
N LYS A 100 -20.90 -37.95 12.03
CA LYS A 100 -20.19 -37.78 13.32
C LYS A 100 -18.72 -37.48 13.09
N PHE A 101 -18.07 -38.21 12.20
CA PHE A 101 -16.68 -38.00 11.84
C PHE A 101 -16.45 -36.60 11.27
N THR A 102 -17.24 -36.16 10.28
CA THR A 102 -17.13 -34.81 9.69
C THR A 102 -17.35 -33.73 10.73
N LYS A 103 -18.34 -33.88 11.62
CA LYS A 103 -18.60 -32.91 12.69
C LYS A 103 -17.42 -32.80 13.64
N THR A 104 -16.90 -33.93 14.13
CA THR A 104 -15.80 -33.95 15.11
C THR A 104 -14.48 -33.49 14.49
N PHE A 105 -14.18 -33.93 13.26
CA PHE A 105 -12.92 -33.61 12.60
C PHE A 105 -12.83 -32.14 12.17
N TYR A 106 -13.94 -31.55 11.72
CA TYR A 106 -13.97 -30.17 11.22
C TYR A 106 -14.59 -29.16 12.20
N ALA A 107 -14.97 -29.59 13.41
CA ALA A 107 -15.55 -28.75 14.47
C ALA A 107 -16.73 -27.87 13.99
N LEU A 108 -17.63 -28.43 13.17
CA LEU A 108 -18.73 -27.68 12.56
C LEU A 108 -19.84 -27.37 13.58
N VAL A 109 -20.36 -26.14 13.54
CA VAL A 109 -21.30 -25.58 14.53
C VAL A 109 -22.74 -26.08 14.31
N ASP A 110 -23.20 -26.24 13.06
CA ASP A 110 -24.57 -26.65 12.75
C ASP A 110 -24.68 -28.13 12.38
N GLU A 111 -25.53 -28.85 13.09
CA GLU A 111 -25.77 -30.28 12.89
C GLU A 111 -26.66 -30.61 11.69
N SER A 112 -27.54 -29.69 11.29
CA SER A 112 -28.54 -29.93 10.25
C SER A 112 -27.93 -29.86 8.84
N GLU A 113 -27.05 -28.88 8.61
CA GLU A 113 -26.40 -28.66 7.32
C GLU A 113 -25.37 -29.74 6.98
N VAL A 114 -24.65 -30.27 7.98
CA VAL A 114 -23.63 -31.31 7.79
C VAL A 114 -24.23 -32.58 7.15
N ALA A 115 -25.44 -32.97 7.54
CA ALA A 115 -26.10 -34.14 6.97
C ALA A 115 -26.39 -33.96 5.47
N HIS A 116 -26.85 -32.77 5.07
CA HIS A 116 -27.11 -32.45 3.67
C HIS A 116 -25.81 -32.34 2.86
N LEU A 117 -24.75 -31.77 3.44
CA LEU A 117 -23.44 -31.67 2.80
C LEU A 117 -22.81 -33.05 2.58
N VAL A 118 -22.81 -33.91 3.59
CA VAL A 118 -22.30 -35.29 3.50
C VAL A 118 -23.11 -36.08 2.46
N LYS A 119 -24.44 -35.99 2.49
CA LYS A 119 -25.30 -36.66 1.51
C LYS A 119 -25.00 -36.20 0.08
N ARG A 120 -24.86 -34.88 -0.14
CA ARG A 120 -24.50 -34.32 -1.47
C ARG A 120 -23.11 -34.72 -1.90
N ARG A 121 -22.16 -34.86 -0.98
CA ARG A 121 -20.80 -35.29 -1.31
C ARG A 121 -20.74 -36.77 -1.71
N VAL A 122 -21.48 -37.63 -1.02
CA VAL A 122 -21.53 -39.07 -1.32
C VAL A 122 -22.35 -39.35 -2.58
N PHE A 123 -23.55 -38.77 -2.67
CA PHE A 123 -24.52 -39.10 -3.72
C PHE A 123 -24.56 -38.08 -4.85
N GLY A 124 -23.85 -36.95 -4.78
CA GLY A 124 -23.97 -35.88 -5.78
C GLY A 124 -25.33 -35.17 -5.72
N VAL A 125 -25.54 -34.23 -6.65
CA VAL A 125 -26.86 -33.64 -6.92
C VAL A 125 -27.45 -34.32 -8.15
N PRO A 126 -28.58 -35.06 -8.03
CA PRO A 126 -29.20 -35.68 -9.20
C PRO A 126 -29.70 -34.62 -10.17
N PRO A 127 -29.58 -34.82 -11.50
CA PRO A 127 -30.19 -33.91 -12.48
C PRO A 127 -31.71 -33.99 -12.34
N VAL A 128 -32.28 -33.02 -11.65
CA VAL A 128 -33.73 -32.92 -11.57
C VAL A 128 -34.26 -32.18 -12.80
N PRO A 129 -35.37 -32.65 -13.41
CA PRO A 129 -36.04 -31.89 -14.45
C PRO A 129 -36.40 -30.49 -13.93
N ARG A 130 -36.49 -29.48 -14.82
CA ARG A 130 -36.65 -28.05 -14.44
C ARG A 130 -37.77 -27.78 -13.42
N PHE A 131 -38.84 -28.59 -13.41
CA PHE A 131 -39.94 -28.45 -12.45
C PHE A 131 -39.58 -28.88 -11.00
N LEU A 132 -38.58 -29.75 -10.82
CA LEU A 132 -38.06 -30.19 -9.51
C LEU A 132 -36.74 -29.48 -9.13
N ALA A 133 -36.15 -28.70 -10.04
CA ALA A 133 -34.89 -28.00 -9.82
C ALA A 133 -34.95 -26.96 -8.69
N MET A 134 -36.13 -26.44 -8.34
CA MET A 134 -36.29 -25.42 -7.29
C MET A 134 -35.94 -25.94 -5.88
N THR A 135 -36.02 -27.24 -5.62
CA THR A 135 -35.78 -27.82 -4.28
C THR A 135 -34.39 -28.44 -4.13
N ILE A 136 -33.65 -28.65 -5.22
CA ILE A 136 -32.34 -29.33 -5.21
C ILE A 136 -31.25 -28.44 -5.86
N THR A 137 -31.17 -27.18 -5.43
CA THR A 137 -30.07 -26.30 -5.82
C THR A 137 -28.85 -26.49 -4.93
N TYR A 138 -27.67 -26.33 -5.50
CA TYR A 138 -26.43 -26.17 -4.75
C TYR A 138 -26.58 -25.03 -3.71
N PRO A 139 -25.95 -25.15 -2.54
CA PRO A 139 -25.99 -24.07 -1.56
C PRO A 139 -25.32 -22.85 -2.18
N PHE A 140 -25.91 -21.67 -1.96
CA PHE A 140 -25.28 -20.41 -2.35
C PHE A 140 -24.61 -19.80 -1.13
N ILE A 141 -23.37 -19.37 -1.31
CA ILE A 141 -22.55 -18.71 -0.30
C ILE A 141 -22.36 -17.28 -0.79
N VAL A 142 -22.74 -16.34 0.04
CA VAL A 142 -22.60 -14.91 -0.25
C VAL A 142 -21.32 -14.41 0.42
N VAL A 143 -20.47 -13.76 -0.37
CA VAL A 143 -19.22 -13.14 0.09
C VAL A 143 -19.37 -11.63 -0.05
N ASP A 144 -19.74 -10.99 1.06
CA ASP A 144 -19.93 -9.54 1.19
C ASP A 144 -18.98 -8.92 2.23
N LYS A 145 -18.17 -9.74 2.90
CA LYS A 145 -17.25 -9.38 3.99
C LYS A 145 -15.94 -10.13 3.86
N ASP A 146 -14.95 -9.71 4.65
CA ASP A 146 -13.64 -10.35 4.81
C ASP A 146 -13.70 -11.79 5.37
N ARG A 147 -14.84 -12.18 5.96
CA ARG A 147 -15.09 -13.52 6.48
C ARG A 147 -16.46 -14.03 6.08
N LEU A 148 -16.54 -15.34 5.83
CA LEU A 148 -17.81 -16.02 5.62
C LEU A 148 -18.65 -16.02 6.91
N ASP A 149 -19.97 -15.99 6.75
CA ASP A 149 -20.89 -16.24 7.86
C ASP A 149 -20.59 -17.61 8.48
N SER A 150 -20.71 -17.69 9.80
CA SER A 150 -20.58 -18.90 10.62
C SER A 150 -21.32 -20.12 10.05
N LYS A 151 -22.47 -19.89 9.41
CA LYS A 151 -23.26 -20.91 8.70
C LYS A 151 -22.48 -21.59 7.58
N PHE A 152 -21.67 -20.83 6.84
CA PHE A 152 -20.86 -21.33 5.72
C PHE A 152 -19.42 -21.66 6.10
N SER A 153 -19.12 -21.81 7.41
CA SER A 153 -17.79 -22.15 7.92
C SER A 153 -17.22 -23.45 7.32
N TRP A 154 -18.08 -24.38 6.90
CA TRP A 154 -17.69 -25.61 6.22
C TRP A 154 -16.97 -25.36 4.88
N ALA A 155 -17.17 -24.21 4.22
CA ALA A 155 -16.50 -23.90 2.97
C ALA A 155 -14.97 -23.70 3.14
N TYR A 156 -14.51 -23.34 4.35
CA TYR A 156 -13.09 -23.23 4.66
C TYR A 156 -12.38 -24.58 4.76
N SER A 157 -13.10 -25.63 5.15
CA SER A 157 -12.49 -26.90 5.55
C SER A 157 -12.93 -28.09 4.71
N LEU A 158 -14.22 -28.17 4.39
CA LEU A 158 -14.82 -29.23 3.59
C LEU A 158 -14.78 -28.89 2.10
N GLY A 159 -14.97 -27.61 1.77
CA GLY A 159 -15.01 -27.11 0.40
C GLY A 159 -16.32 -27.45 -0.34
N GLY A 160 -16.37 -27.17 -1.64
CA GLY A 160 -17.56 -27.34 -2.48
C GLY A 160 -18.04 -28.80 -2.65
N PRO A 161 -19.17 -29.02 -3.35
CA PRO A 161 -19.74 -28.12 -4.35
C PRO A 161 -20.71 -27.05 -3.81
N ALA A 162 -20.52 -25.79 -4.23
CA ALA A 162 -21.36 -24.65 -3.83
C ALA A 162 -21.38 -23.56 -4.90
N LYS A 163 -22.42 -22.72 -4.96
CA LYS A 163 -22.40 -21.48 -5.73
C LYS A 163 -21.84 -20.36 -4.85
N LEU A 164 -20.82 -19.66 -5.32
CA LEU A 164 -20.26 -18.48 -4.68
C LEU A 164 -20.84 -17.23 -5.36
N ILE A 165 -21.37 -16.31 -4.57
CA ILE A 165 -21.80 -14.99 -5.01
C ILE A 165 -20.86 -13.99 -4.34
N VAL A 166 -19.91 -13.46 -5.11
CA VAL A 166 -18.89 -12.54 -4.63
C VAL A 166 -19.30 -11.12 -4.98
N TYR A 167 -19.46 -10.27 -3.97
CA TYR A 167 -19.78 -8.86 -4.17
C TYR A 167 -18.58 -8.09 -4.75
N ASP A 168 -18.88 -6.96 -5.37
CA ASP A 168 -17.86 -6.04 -5.86
C ASP A 168 -16.95 -5.56 -4.72
N GLY A 169 -15.65 -5.52 -5.01
CA GLY A 169 -14.63 -5.14 -4.02
C GLY A 169 -14.05 -6.32 -3.26
N TYR A 170 -14.46 -7.56 -3.54
CA TYR A 170 -13.86 -8.76 -2.92
C TYR A 170 -13.31 -9.73 -3.97
N ALA A 171 -12.25 -10.43 -3.59
CA ALA A 171 -11.73 -11.60 -4.29
C ALA A 171 -11.62 -12.78 -3.33
N VAL A 172 -11.92 -13.97 -3.82
CA VAL A 172 -11.88 -15.21 -3.05
C VAL A 172 -10.73 -16.06 -3.55
N TYR A 173 -9.81 -16.39 -2.65
CA TYR A 173 -8.68 -17.26 -2.93
C TYR A 173 -9.07 -18.71 -2.61
N LEU A 174 -9.04 -19.56 -3.64
CA LEU A 174 -9.48 -20.94 -3.56
C LEU A 174 -8.31 -21.91 -3.61
N GLU A 175 -8.37 -22.92 -2.74
CA GLU A 175 -7.38 -23.99 -2.66
C GLU A 175 -8.02 -25.36 -2.89
N ARG A 176 -7.24 -26.30 -3.43
CA ARG A 176 -7.63 -27.70 -3.54
C ARG A 176 -6.55 -28.58 -2.93
N GLY A 177 -6.87 -29.23 -1.81
CA GLY A 177 -5.92 -30.08 -1.10
C GLY A 177 -4.66 -29.35 -0.64
N GLY A 178 -4.79 -28.09 -0.21
CA GLY A 178 -3.67 -27.25 0.26
C GLY A 178 -2.77 -26.73 -0.87
N LYS A 179 -3.21 -26.81 -2.13
CA LYS A 179 -2.54 -26.17 -3.26
C LYS A 179 -3.45 -25.10 -3.84
N PHE A 180 -2.85 -24.04 -4.37
CA PHE A 180 -3.55 -23.03 -5.14
C PHE A 180 -4.41 -23.66 -6.24
N SER A 181 -5.70 -23.26 -6.31
CA SER A 181 -6.63 -23.67 -7.35
C SER A 181 -6.83 -22.52 -8.34
N ARG A 182 -7.41 -21.41 -7.87
CA ARG A 182 -7.70 -20.20 -8.65
C ARG A 182 -8.12 -19.04 -7.75
N VAL A 183 -8.17 -17.85 -8.31
CA VAL A 183 -8.79 -16.66 -7.70
C VAL A 183 -10.11 -16.33 -8.40
N VAL A 184 -11.14 -16.11 -7.59
CA VAL A 184 -12.47 -15.73 -8.05
C VAL A 184 -12.75 -14.28 -7.70
N GLY A 185 -13.13 -13.49 -8.70
CA GLY A 185 -13.53 -12.09 -8.56
C GLY A 185 -14.99 -11.89 -8.24
N SER A 186 -15.43 -10.63 -8.29
CA SER A 186 -16.85 -10.30 -8.18
C SER A 186 -17.68 -10.97 -9.30
N GLY A 187 -18.88 -11.42 -8.91
CA GLY A 187 -19.79 -12.18 -9.75
C GLY A 187 -20.21 -13.52 -9.15
N ILE A 188 -20.80 -14.36 -9.99
CA ILE A 188 -21.24 -15.70 -9.62
C ILE A 188 -20.18 -16.69 -10.08
N ALA A 189 -19.65 -17.46 -9.13
CA ALA A 189 -18.71 -18.53 -9.39
C ALA A 189 -19.20 -19.84 -8.78
N PHE A 190 -18.56 -20.94 -9.17
CA PHE A 190 -18.88 -22.25 -8.63
C PHE A 190 -17.68 -22.77 -7.85
N LEU A 191 -17.87 -23.09 -6.58
CA LEU A 191 -16.87 -23.77 -5.76
C LEU A 191 -16.88 -25.25 -6.12
N GLU A 192 -15.78 -25.76 -6.62
CA GLU A 192 -15.66 -27.16 -7.04
C GLU A 192 -15.57 -28.12 -5.86
N ARG A 193 -15.73 -29.41 -6.17
CA ARG A 193 -15.57 -30.47 -5.17
C ARG A 193 -14.13 -30.46 -4.63
N TYR A 194 -13.99 -30.47 -3.31
CA TYR A 194 -12.70 -30.38 -2.61
C TYR A 194 -11.97 -29.03 -2.79
N GLU A 195 -12.58 -28.07 -3.47
CA GLU A 195 -12.10 -26.70 -3.52
C GLU A 195 -12.61 -25.98 -2.27
N THR A 196 -11.71 -25.46 -1.45
CA THR A 196 -11.98 -24.75 -0.20
C THR A 196 -11.70 -23.27 -0.37
N VAL A 197 -12.51 -22.44 0.28
CA VAL A 197 -12.19 -21.03 0.44
C VAL A 197 -11.05 -20.95 1.45
N ARG A 198 -9.88 -20.47 1.05
CA ARG A 198 -8.76 -20.32 1.98
C ARG A 198 -8.75 -18.93 2.60
N ASP A 199 -8.97 -17.90 1.79
CA ASP A 199 -9.00 -16.52 2.25
C ASP A 199 -9.92 -15.66 1.36
N ILE A 200 -10.43 -14.58 1.93
CA ILE A 200 -11.20 -13.56 1.21
C ILE A 200 -10.46 -12.24 1.37
N ILE A 201 -10.14 -11.61 0.25
CA ILE A 201 -9.40 -10.36 0.26
C ILE A 201 -10.29 -9.23 -0.23
N ASP A 202 -10.23 -8.11 0.49
CA ASP A 202 -10.81 -6.85 0.07
C ASP A 202 -9.90 -6.17 -0.97
N LEU A 203 -10.44 -5.98 -2.17
CA LEU A 203 -9.79 -5.33 -3.30
C LEU A 203 -9.87 -3.80 -3.25
N ARG A 204 -10.66 -3.24 -2.32
CA ARG A 204 -10.83 -1.79 -2.19
C ARG A 204 -9.58 -1.14 -1.59
N PRO A 205 -9.35 0.15 -1.86
CA PRO A 205 -8.32 0.91 -1.17
C PRO A 205 -8.50 0.83 0.36
N GLN A 206 -7.47 0.36 1.05
CA GLN A 206 -7.42 0.27 2.50
C GLN A 206 -6.58 1.43 3.04
N ILE A 207 -7.15 2.17 3.97
CA ILE A 207 -6.46 3.26 4.66
C ILE A 207 -5.95 2.73 6.00
N LYS A 208 -4.66 2.95 6.27
CA LYS A 208 -4.06 2.64 7.56
C LYS A 208 -3.33 3.88 8.09
N GLU A 209 -3.47 4.09 9.39
CA GLU A 209 -2.65 5.05 10.12
C GLU A 209 -1.65 4.30 10.96
N ILE A 210 -0.38 4.72 10.87
CA ILE A 210 0.74 4.08 11.55
C ILE A 210 1.56 5.14 12.27
N GLU A 211 2.09 4.78 13.43
CA GLU A 211 3.05 5.59 14.16
C GLU A 211 4.44 4.98 13.97
N VAL A 212 5.37 5.78 13.44
CA VAL A 212 6.73 5.35 13.15
C VAL A 212 7.69 6.14 14.02
N GLU A 213 8.37 5.43 14.92
CA GLU A 213 9.49 5.97 15.66
C GLU A 213 10.79 5.78 14.87
N ALA A 214 11.50 6.88 14.63
CA ALA A 214 12.76 6.89 13.91
C ALA A 214 13.76 7.88 14.54
N TRP A 215 15.04 7.62 14.31
CA TRP A 215 16.14 8.50 14.73
C TRP A 215 16.75 9.15 13.49
N THR A 216 16.94 10.47 13.53
CA THR A 216 17.67 11.18 12.47
C THR A 216 19.17 10.90 12.56
N LYS A 217 19.90 11.27 11.51
CA LYS A 217 21.37 11.21 11.47
C LYS A 217 22.04 11.98 12.62
N ASP A 218 21.39 13.04 13.11
CA ASP A 218 21.88 13.89 14.20
C ASP A 218 21.54 13.33 15.59
N GLY A 219 20.92 12.14 15.67
CA GLY A 219 20.51 11.54 16.94
C GLY A 219 19.24 12.15 17.54
N ILE A 220 18.39 12.78 16.72
CA ILE A 220 17.09 13.30 17.17
C ILE A 220 16.02 12.24 16.96
N LYS A 221 15.31 11.87 18.04
CA LYS A 221 14.15 10.98 17.94
C LYS A 221 12.94 11.75 17.39
N LEU A 222 12.30 11.17 16.37
CA LEU A 222 11.07 11.64 15.75
C LEU A 222 9.98 10.58 15.87
N ASN A 223 8.77 11.00 16.23
CA ASN A 223 7.58 10.16 16.20
C ASN A 223 6.67 10.67 15.10
N MET A 224 6.46 9.89 14.06
CA MET A 224 5.72 10.31 12.86
C MET A 224 4.40 9.54 12.75
N HIS A 225 3.30 10.27 12.62
CA HIS A 225 1.98 9.73 12.29
C HIS A 225 1.80 9.77 10.78
N ILE A 226 1.71 8.60 10.17
CA ILE A 226 1.65 8.44 8.72
C ILE A 226 0.33 7.78 8.35
N ARG A 227 -0.37 8.39 7.40
CA ARG A 227 -1.54 7.82 6.75
C ARG A 227 -1.12 7.25 5.40
N LEU A 228 -1.36 5.97 5.21
CA LEU A 228 -1.11 5.25 3.96
C LEU A 228 -2.42 4.72 3.40
N GLU A 229 -2.51 4.75 2.08
CA GLU A 229 -3.60 4.16 1.31
C GLU A 229 -3.00 3.15 0.34
N CYS A 230 -3.35 1.88 0.54
CA CYS A 230 -2.80 0.76 -0.22
C CYS A 230 -3.94 -0.03 -0.87
N GLN A 231 -3.64 -0.63 -2.01
CA GLN A 231 -4.57 -1.50 -2.72
C GLN A 231 -3.80 -2.68 -3.33
N LEU A 232 -4.48 -3.79 -3.56
CA LEU A 232 -3.94 -4.85 -4.41
C LEU A 232 -3.75 -4.35 -5.85
N LEU A 233 -2.76 -4.93 -6.54
CA LEU A 233 -2.42 -4.53 -7.89
C LEU A 233 -3.56 -4.86 -8.87
N ALA A 234 -4.04 -3.84 -9.60
CA ALA A 234 -5.08 -4.00 -10.61
C ALA A 234 -4.52 -4.58 -11.92
N ALA A 235 -5.36 -5.28 -12.69
CA ALA A 235 -4.95 -5.89 -13.96
C ALA A 235 -4.34 -4.89 -14.96
N LYS A 236 -4.88 -3.67 -15.07
CA LYS A 236 -4.36 -2.60 -15.95
C LYS A 236 -2.98 -2.09 -15.55
N ASP A 237 -2.72 -2.04 -14.25
CA ASP A 237 -1.42 -1.63 -13.72
C ASP A 237 -0.40 -2.77 -13.82
N ALA A 238 -0.87 -4.03 -13.82
CA ALA A 238 -0.06 -5.22 -14.11
C ALA A 238 0.43 -5.26 -15.57
N GLU A 239 -0.37 -4.80 -16.53
CA GLU A 239 0.03 -4.77 -17.96
C GLU A 239 1.20 -3.82 -18.24
N LYS A 240 1.34 -2.72 -17.48
CA LYS A 240 2.55 -1.88 -17.54
C LYS A 240 3.80 -2.62 -17.05
N SER A 241 3.61 -3.66 -16.24
CA SER A 241 4.69 -4.48 -15.68
C SER A 241 4.98 -5.71 -16.54
N GLN A 242 3.98 -6.38 -17.16
CA GLN A 242 4.16 -7.48 -18.13
C GLN A 242 3.00 -7.61 -19.14
N ASN A 243 3.36 -7.76 -20.42
CA ASN A 243 2.48 -8.07 -21.55
C ASN A 243 1.64 -9.34 -21.30
N THR A 244 0.34 -9.25 -21.05
CA THR A 244 -0.56 -10.43 -21.06
C THR A 244 -1.96 -10.07 -21.56
N LYS A 245 -2.54 -10.92 -22.42
CA LYS A 245 -3.74 -10.66 -23.25
C LYS A 245 -5.10 -10.96 -22.56
N ASP A 246 -5.14 -11.29 -21.27
CA ASP A 246 -6.36 -11.77 -20.57
C ASP A 246 -7.25 -10.66 -19.97
N THR A 247 -6.94 -9.40 -20.24
CA THR A 247 -7.47 -8.26 -19.47
C THR A 247 -8.95 -7.95 -19.78
N GLN A 248 -9.49 -8.44 -20.89
CA GLN A 248 -10.80 -7.99 -21.41
C GLN A 248 -12.02 -8.32 -20.54
N GLU A 249 -12.03 -9.43 -19.78
CA GLU A 249 -13.15 -9.75 -18.86
C GLU A 249 -12.99 -9.09 -17.48
N THR A 250 -11.75 -8.99 -17.01
CA THR A 250 -11.42 -8.33 -15.73
C THR A 250 -11.65 -6.81 -15.78
N GLU A 251 -11.53 -6.21 -16.96
CA GLU A 251 -11.72 -4.77 -17.21
C GLU A 251 -13.13 -4.24 -16.97
N LYS A 252 -14.16 -5.11 -17.03
CA LYS A 252 -15.56 -4.69 -16.81
C LYS A 252 -15.94 -4.61 -15.33
N ARG A 253 -15.08 -5.05 -14.42
CA ARG A 253 -15.34 -5.03 -12.97
C ARG A 253 -15.06 -3.65 -12.38
N VAL A 254 -15.83 -3.26 -11.35
CA VAL A 254 -15.62 -2.00 -10.61
C VAL A 254 -14.24 -1.97 -9.96
N TYR A 255 -13.79 -3.12 -9.44
CA TYR A 255 -12.47 -3.31 -8.86
C TYR A 255 -11.73 -4.42 -9.62
N PRO A 256 -10.98 -4.08 -10.68
CA PRO A 256 -10.16 -5.05 -11.40
C PRO A 256 -9.00 -5.51 -10.50
N PHE A 257 -8.69 -6.80 -10.52
CA PHE A 257 -7.58 -7.38 -9.76
C PHE A 257 -6.72 -8.24 -10.67
N TYR A 258 -5.46 -8.39 -10.32
CA TYR A 258 -4.55 -9.34 -10.94
C TYR A 258 -4.49 -10.62 -10.10
N GLU A 259 -4.81 -11.77 -10.68
CA GLU A 259 -4.88 -13.05 -9.95
C GLU A 259 -3.57 -13.41 -9.22
N PRO A 260 -2.38 -13.31 -9.84
CA PRO A 260 -1.12 -13.57 -9.14
C PRO A 260 -0.83 -12.57 -8.01
N ALA A 261 -1.39 -11.35 -8.05
CA ALA A 261 -1.26 -10.39 -6.96
C ALA A 261 -2.07 -10.84 -5.73
N VAL A 262 -3.31 -11.28 -5.95
CA VAL A 262 -4.15 -11.86 -4.89
C VAL A 262 -3.50 -13.12 -4.31
N GLN A 263 -2.97 -14.00 -5.16
CA GLN A 263 -2.24 -15.19 -4.72
C GLN A 263 -1.06 -14.83 -3.82
N LYS A 264 -0.19 -13.91 -4.26
CA LYS A 264 0.97 -13.46 -3.48
C LYS A 264 0.56 -12.86 -2.14
N ALA A 265 -0.52 -12.08 -2.11
CA ALA A 265 -1.02 -11.48 -0.86
C ALA A 265 -1.43 -12.54 0.16
N VAL A 266 -2.13 -13.61 -0.26
CA VAL A 266 -2.51 -14.71 0.64
C VAL A 266 -1.32 -15.58 1.02
N GLU A 267 -0.48 -15.95 0.07
CA GLU A 267 0.64 -16.88 0.31
C GLU A 267 1.78 -16.23 1.13
N THR A 268 1.91 -14.90 1.08
CA THR A 268 2.89 -14.16 1.89
C THR A 268 2.37 -13.87 3.31
N ALA A 269 1.09 -14.16 3.59
CA ALA A 269 0.54 -14.00 4.93
C ALA A 269 1.30 -14.92 5.90
N ALA A 270 1.91 -14.31 6.91
CA ALA A 270 2.67 -15.02 7.93
C ALA A 270 1.82 -15.16 9.20
N VAL A 271 2.30 -15.94 10.17
CA VAL A 271 1.73 -15.95 11.51
C VAL A 271 2.81 -15.43 12.46
N ARG A 272 2.48 -14.42 13.25
CA ARG A 272 3.39 -13.85 14.24
C ARG A 272 2.84 -14.14 15.63
N LEU A 273 3.73 -14.41 16.58
CA LEU A 273 3.37 -14.43 17.99
C LEU A 273 3.14 -12.98 18.44
N GLY A 274 1.90 -12.64 18.76
CA GLY A 274 1.51 -11.36 19.32
C GLY A 274 2.14 -11.15 20.70
N LYS A 275 2.09 -9.91 21.20
CA LYS A 275 2.64 -9.55 22.52
C LYS A 275 2.00 -10.34 23.67
N ASP A 276 0.77 -10.80 23.46
CA ASP A 276 -0.02 -11.55 24.43
C ASP A 276 0.22 -13.07 24.34
N GLY A 277 1.20 -13.51 23.54
CA GLY A 277 1.49 -14.92 23.30
C GLY A 277 0.48 -15.63 22.39
N GLN A 278 -0.56 -14.94 21.90
CA GLN A 278 -1.49 -15.48 20.92
C GLN A 278 -0.91 -15.39 19.50
N LEU A 279 -1.26 -16.37 18.66
CA LEU A 279 -0.87 -16.37 17.25
C LEU A 279 -1.78 -15.40 16.48
N GLU A 280 -1.21 -14.30 15.99
CA GLU A 280 -1.89 -13.33 15.16
C GLU A 280 -1.55 -13.58 13.68
N LYS A 281 -2.58 -13.58 12.83
CA LYS A 281 -2.41 -13.65 11.38
C LYS A 281 -1.81 -12.32 10.91
N TYR A 282 -0.63 -12.40 10.30
CA TYR A 282 0.06 -11.28 9.69
C TYR A 282 -0.46 -11.13 8.26
N ASP A 283 -1.45 -10.26 8.10
CA ASP A 283 -2.12 -10.01 6.83
C ASP A 283 -1.20 -9.29 5.82
N TRP A 284 -1.55 -9.33 4.54
CA TRP A 284 -0.78 -8.69 3.47
C TRP A 284 -0.57 -7.19 3.73
N LEU A 285 -1.58 -6.51 4.27
CA LEU A 285 -1.51 -5.09 4.66
C LEU A 285 -0.44 -4.86 5.74
N ALA A 286 -0.31 -5.77 6.71
CA ALA A 286 0.71 -5.67 7.75
C ALA A 286 2.12 -5.81 7.17
N GLY A 287 2.30 -6.69 6.17
CA GLY A 287 3.55 -6.84 5.43
C GLY A 287 3.97 -5.57 4.69
N ILE A 288 3.00 -4.91 4.05
CA ILE A 288 3.22 -3.62 3.39
C ILE A 288 3.60 -2.54 4.40
N VAL A 289 2.85 -2.43 5.49
CA VAL A 289 3.12 -1.47 6.56
C VAL A 289 4.54 -1.63 7.10
N GLY A 290 4.97 -2.87 7.37
CA GLY A 290 6.32 -3.14 7.86
C GLY A 290 7.41 -2.74 6.86
N ASN A 291 7.17 -2.94 5.56
CA ASN A 291 8.10 -2.55 4.52
C ASN A 291 8.20 -1.01 4.39
N ILE A 292 7.06 -0.32 4.39
CA ILE A 292 6.99 1.15 4.38
C ILE A 292 7.68 1.74 5.62
N GLU A 293 7.38 1.19 6.80
CA GLU A 293 8.02 1.61 8.06
C GLU A 293 9.54 1.48 7.97
N GLY A 294 10.03 0.36 7.44
CA GLY A 294 11.46 0.13 7.20
C GLY A 294 12.09 1.20 6.32
N HIS A 295 11.51 1.45 5.15
CA HIS A 295 12.01 2.47 4.21
C HIS A 295 11.98 3.88 4.80
N ILE A 296 10.90 4.25 5.49
CA ILE A 296 10.78 5.55 6.15
C ILE A 296 11.84 5.68 7.25
N ARG A 297 12.02 4.67 8.10
CA ARG A 297 13.05 4.71 9.16
C ARG A 297 14.45 4.82 8.58
N THR A 298 14.76 4.05 7.53
CA THR A 298 16.05 4.15 6.82
C THR A 298 16.25 5.54 6.23
N HIS A 299 15.20 6.12 5.63
CA HIS A 299 15.28 7.45 5.04
C HIS A 299 15.47 8.55 6.10
N VAL A 300 14.75 8.48 7.22
CA VAL A 300 14.94 9.42 8.33
C VAL A 300 16.34 9.30 8.92
N TYR A 301 16.85 8.07 9.07
CA TYR A 301 18.20 7.83 9.59
C TYR A 301 19.31 8.36 8.68
N SER A 302 19.12 8.37 7.36
CA SER A 302 20.13 8.89 6.43
C SER A 302 20.22 10.42 6.38
N ASN A 303 19.22 11.13 6.92
CA ASN A 303 19.08 12.58 6.78
C ASN A 303 19.18 13.32 8.12
N THR A 304 19.68 14.55 8.08
CA THR A 304 19.63 15.44 9.25
C THR A 304 18.23 15.99 9.42
N ILE A 305 17.89 16.50 10.62
CA ILE A 305 16.58 17.14 10.83
C ILE A 305 16.39 18.36 9.93
N ASN A 306 17.49 19.06 9.63
CA ASN A 306 17.50 20.18 8.71
C ASN A 306 17.17 19.74 7.29
N ASP A 307 17.74 18.63 6.81
CA ASP A 307 17.48 18.12 5.46
C ASP A 307 16.02 17.68 5.30
N LEU A 308 15.47 17.03 6.34
CA LEU A 308 14.07 16.60 6.36
C LEU A 308 13.08 17.78 6.37
N LEU A 309 13.43 18.89 7.05
CA LEU A 309 12.55 20.05 7.19
C LEU A 309 12.72 21.09 6.08
N ARG A 310 13.88 21.17 5.43
CA ARG A 310 14.17 22.23 4.46
C ARG A 310 13.54 21.97 3.10
N GLY A 311 13.36 20.72 2.68
CA GLY A 311 13.01 20.38 1.30
C GLY A 311 14.08 20.88 0.31
N GLU A 312 14.34 20.15 -0.76
CA GLU A 312 15.44 20.49 -1.69
C GLU A 312 15.28 21.85 -2.40
N THR A 313 14.08 22.46 -2.37
CA THR A 313 13.70 23.67 -3.13
C THR A 313 14.42 24.96 -2.76
N ILE A 314 15.13 25.05 -1.64
CA ILE A 314 15.71 26.34 -1.18
C ILE A 314 17.08 26.64 -1.83
N TYR A 315 17.76 25.66 -2.43
CA TYR A 315 19.09 25.90 -3.02
C TYR A 315 19.08 26.53 -4.42
N GLN A 316 17.94 26.56 -5.11
CA GLN A 316 17.84 27.16 -6.45
C GLN A 316 17.25 28.58 -6.46
N THR A 317 16.63 29.03 -5.37
CA THR A 317 16.06 30.37 -5.32
C THR A 317 17.08 31.33 -4.73
N GLN A 318 17.44 32.35 -5.49
CA GLN A 318 18.37 33.41 -5.08
C GLN A 318 18.06 33.90 -3.65
N PRO A 319 19.08 34.13 -2.80
CA PRO A 319 18.93 34.43 -1.37
C PRO A 319 18.10 35.70 -1.05
N GLU A 320 17.75 36.51 -2.05
CA GLU A 320 16.97 37.73 -1.87
C GLU A 320 15.44 37.49 -1.79
N MET A 321 14.91 36.41 -2.36
CA MET A 321 13.45 36.15 -2.33
C MET A 321 12.95 35.49 -1.03
N VAL A 322 13.85 34.91 -0.23
CA VAL A 322 13.50 34.18 0.99
C VAL A 322 13.10 35.11 2.14
N LYS A 323 13.52 36.39 2.11
CA LYS A 323 13.24 37.33 3.21
C LYS A 323 11.77 37.75 3.34
N GLN A 324 10.96 37.63 2.29
CA GLN A 324 9.55 38.05 2.34
C GLN A 324 8.56 36.93 2.69
N GLN A 325 8.97 35.67 2.64
CA GLN A 325 8.03 34.55 2.77
C GLN A 325 7.94 33.94 4.18
N PHE A 326 8.84 34.32 5.10
CA PHE A 326 8.93 33.74 6.46
C PHE A 326 8.50 34.71 7.58
N GLN A 327 7.43 35.49 7.35
CA GLN A 327 6.80 36.27 8.42
C GLN A 327 5.45 35.65 8.84
N GLY A 328 5.50 34.83 9.89
CA GLY A 328 4.41 34.67 10.85
C GLY A 328 3.11 33.98 10.41
N ALA A 329 3.15 32.66 10.11
CA ALA A 329 1.99 31.76 10.26
C ALA A 329 2.30 30.27 9.99
N ASP A 330 3.35 29.94 9.24
CA ASP A 330 3.39 28.66 8.50
C ASP A 330 4.30 27.57 9.10
N LEU A 331 4.53 27.53 10.43
CA LEU A 331 5.20 26.37 11.04
C LEU A 331 4.33 25.09 10.93
N GLU A 332 3.00 25.23 10.97
CA GLU A 332 2.06 24.13 10.72
C GLU A 332 2.07 23.65 9.26
N ARG A 333 2.33 24.54 8.30
CA ARG A 333 2.45 24.17 6.88
C ARG A 333 3.79 23.49 6.57
N LEU A 334 4.87 23.85 7.27
CA LEU A 334 6.15 23.15 7.17
C LEU A 334 6.08 21.71 7.71
N THR A 335 5.28 21.45 8.75
CA THR A 335 4.99 20.08 9.19
C THR A 335 4.27 19.23 8.13
N MET A 336 3.57 19.84 7.17
CA MET A 336 2.95 19.12 6.05
C MET A 336 3.93 18.77 4.90
N GLN A 337 5.18 19.23 4.95
CA GLN A 337 6.19 19.00 3.90
C GLN A 337 7.49 18.39 4.43
N LEU A 338 7.45 17.62 5.52
CA LEU A 338 8.58 16.79 5.96
C LEU A 338 9.05 15.76 4.91
N LEU A 339 8.24 15.53 3.88
CA LEU A 339 8.65 14.95 2.61
C LEU A 339 8.40 15.99 1.51
N SER A 340 9.47 16.52 0.89
CA SER A 340 9.34 17.25 -0.37
C SER A 340 8.54 16.40 -1.37
N ALA A 341 7.87 17.02 -2.35
CA ALA A 341 7.13 16.27 -3.37
C ALA A 341 8.03 15.21 -4.04
N GLU A 342 9.29 15.57 -4.29
CA GLU A 342 10.32 14.69 -4.83
C GLU A 342 10.68 13.52 -3.91
N LEU A 343 10.76 13.74 -2.59
CA LEU A 343 11.01 12.66 -1.62
C LEU A 343 9.84 11.70 -1.57
N ARG A 344 8.60 12.21 -1.66
CA ARG A 344 7.40 11.40 -1.75
C ARG A 344 7.42 10.52 -3.00
N ASP A 345 7.85 11.07 -4.13
CA ASP A 345 7.93 10.32 -5.38
C ASP A 345 9.09 9.32 -5.39
N LEU A 346 10.24 9.64 -4.79
CA LEU A 346 11.37 8.72 -4.66
C LEU A 346 11.07 7.58 -3.70
N ILE A 347 10.46 7.88 -2.54
CA ILE A 347 9.97 6.87 -1.61
C ILE A 347 8.90 6.05 -2.30
N ARG A 348 7.92 6.68 -2.96
CA ARG A 348 6.88 5.97 -3.71
C ARG A 348 7.50 5.02 -4.74
N GLU A 349 8.45 5.44 -5.57
CA GLU A 349 9.03 4.56 -6.60
C GLU A 349 9.79 3.37 -5.97
N ARG A 350 10.61 3.63 -4.94
CA ARG A 350 11.38 2.59 -4.26
C ARG A 350 10.48 1.61 -3.53
N VAL A 351 9.51 2.14 -2.79
CA VAL A 351 8.53 1.37 -2.01
C VAL A 351 7.60 0.60 -2.94
N ASN A 352 7.12 1.20 -4.04
CA ASN A 352 6.23 0.52 -4.98
C ASN A 352 6.94 -0.67 -5.64
N LYS A 353 8.24 -0.57 -5.98
CA LYS A 353 9.00 -1.72 -6.50
C LYS A 353 9.04 -2.90 -5.53
N ASP A 354 9.15 -2.64 -4.22
CA ASP A 354 9.16 -3.70 -3.21
C ASP A 354 7.75 -4.23 -2.88
N ILE A 355 6.74 -3.35 -2.87
CA ILE A 355 5.34 -3.72 -2.62
C ILE A 355 4.71 -4.43 -3.83
N GLU A 356 5.08 -4.09 -5.05
CA GLU A 356 4.65 -4.77 -6.27
C GLU A 356 5.06 -6.25 -6.27
N ARG A 357 6.22 -6.57 -5.66
CA ARG A 357 6.65 -7.96 -5.47
C ARG A 357 5.68 -8.74 -4.59
N LEU A 358 5.02 -8.06 -3.66
CA LEU A 358 3.96 -8.59 -2.78
C LEU A 358 2.57 -8.57 -3.45
N GLY A 359 2.46 -8.10 -4.70
CA GLY A 359 1.19 -8.03 -5.43
C GLY A 359 0.31 -6.83 -5.06
N SER A 360 0.89 -5.77 -4.49
CA SER A 360 0.14 -4.60 -4.06
C SER A 360 0.71 -3.31 -4.65
N GLN A 361 -0.01 -2.20 -4.45
CA GLN A 361 0.42 -0.86 -4.86
C GLN A 361 0.10 0.16 -3.79
N LEU A 362 0.96 1.18 -3.70
CA LEU A 362 0.80 2.33 -2.82
C LEU A 362 0.09 3.45 -3.58
N ILE A 363 -1.13 3.79 -3.19
CA ILE A 363 -1.91 4.88 -3.80
C ILE A 363 -1.42 6.22 -3.25
N SER A 364 -1.42 6.34 -1.92
CA SER A 364 -1.13 7.59 -1.23
C SER A 364 -0.30 7.35 0.02
N LEU A 365 0.65 8.25 0.26
CA LEU A 365 1.47 8.31 1.46
C LEU A 365 1.48 9.76 1.96
N GLN A 366 0.99 9.95 3.19
CA GLN A 366 0.89 11.27 3.80
C GLN A 366 1.44 11.21 5.22
N ILE A 367 2.36 12.10 5.56
CA ILE A 367 2.73 12.35 6.95
C ILE A 367 1.72 13.34 7.51
N VAL A 368 0.90 12.87 8.45
CA VAL A 368 -0.15 13.67 9.09
C VAL A 368 0.46 14.59 10.14
N ARG A 369 1.38 14.05 10.94
CA ARG A 369 1.96 14.76 12.09
C ARG A 369 3.34 14.21 12.40
N VAL A 370 4.24 15.08 12.83
CA VAL A 370 5.54 14.68 13.38
C VAL A 370 5.72 15.32 14.75
N ASP A 371 5.78 14.47 15.74
CA ASP A 371 6.06 14.83 17.12
C ASP A 371 7.57 14.79 17.36
N LYS A 372 8.04 15.87 17.98
CA LYS A 372 9.43 16.09 18.40
C LYS A 372 9.44 16.59 19.83
N SER A 373 10.54 16.34 20.54
CA SER A 373 10.69 16.82 21.92
C SER A 373 10.73 18.35 21.98
N LEU A 374 9.95 18.94 22.87
CA LEU A 374 9.88 20.40 23.08
C LEU A 374 11.25 21.03 23.41
N ALA A 375 12.15 20.27 24.03
CA ALA A 375 13.51 20.75 24.33
C ALA A 375 14.32 20.98 23.06
N ILE A 376 14.17 20.10 22.06
CA ILE A 376 14.85 20.19 20.77
C ILE A 376 14.33 21.40 20.02
N ASP A 377 13.02 21.67 20.05
CA ASP A 377 12.44 22.84 19.40
C ASP A 377 12.97 24.16 19.92
N ARG A 378 13.12 24.28 21.24
CA ARG A 378 13.70 25.48 21.85
C ARG A 378 15.15 25.66 21.44
N GLN A 379 15.97 24.61 21.62
CA GLN A 379 17.39 24.66 21.28
C GLN A 379 17.61 24.97 19.79
N TRP A 380 16.76 24.41 18.93
CA TRP A 380 16.84 24.63 17.49
C TRP A 380 16.41 26.05 17.10
N THR A 381 15.34 26.57 17.70
CA THR A 381 14.91 27.97 17.52
C THR A 381 16.00 28.94 17.99
N GLU A 382 16.62 28.66 19.14
CA GLU A 382 17.73 29.46 19.67
C GLU A 382 18.93 29.43 18.72
N ASN A 383 19.37 28.25 18.28
CA ASN A 383 20.51 28.10 17.38
C ASN A 383 20.26 28.78 16.02
N TRP A 384 19.06 28.62 15.45
CA TRP A 384 18.70 29.27 14.21
C TRP A 384 18.64 30.79 14.35
N SER A 385 18.09 31.29 15.46
CA SER A 385 18.07 32.73 15.76
C SER A 385 19.48 33.30 15.94
N ALA A 386 20.39 32.53 16.54
CA ALA A 386 21.78 32.92 16.71
C ALA A 386 22.53 32.97 15.37
N GLU A 387 22.32 31.98 14.49
CA GLU A 387 22.89 31.97 13.15
C GLU A 387 22.40 33.16 12.32
N TRP A 388 21.09 33.44 12.32
CA TRP A 388 20.52 34.60 11.65
C TRP A 388 21.09 35.91 12.17
N LYS A 389 21.20 36.04 13.49
CA LYS A 389 21.78 37.23 14.13
C LYS A 389 23.24 37.40 13.73
N SER A 390 24.02 36.32 13.72
CA SER A 390 25.41 36.34 13.28
C SER A 390 25.54 36.78 11.82
N ARG A 391 24.74 36.19 10.92
CA ARG A 391 24.72 36.57 9.49
C ARG A 391 24.35 38.03 9.30
N ASN A 392 23.32 38.53 10.00
CA ASN A 392 22.93 39.93 9.94
C ASN A 392 24.05 40.87 10.40
N VAL A 393 24.75 40.53 11.49
CA VAL A 393 25.91 41.31 11.98
C VAL A 393 27.05 41.31 10.97
N ILE A 394 27.34 40.18 10.33
CA ILE A 394 28.37 40.09 9.28
C ILE A 394 27.99 40.95 8.08
N THR A 395 26.77 40.80 7.55
CA THR A 395 26.27 41.58 6.42
C THR A 395 26.24 43.09 6.73
N GLU A 396 25.82 43.47 7.94
CA GLU A 396 25.84 44.86 8.38
C GLU A 396 27.28 45.39 8.49
N GLY A 397 28.20 44.59 9.02
CA GLY A 397 29.63 44.89 9.08
C GLY A 397 30.24 45.09 7.70
N GLU A 398 29.93 44.21 6.74
CA GLU A 398 30.36 44.30 5.35
C GLU A 398 29.80 45.55 4.66
N ALA A 399 28.51 45.82 4.82
CA ALA A 399 27.86 47.01 4.27
C ALA A 399 28.49 48.30 4.83
N LYS A 400 28.77 48.33 6.14
CA LYS A 400 29.43 49.48 6.80
C LYS A 400 30.87 49.65 6.31
N ALA A 401 31.64 48.57 6.19
CA ALA A 401 33.00 48.59 5.67
C ALA A 401 33.03 49.06 4.21
N TYR A 402 32.08 48.60 3.38
CA TYR A 402 31.93 49.04 2.00
C TYR A 402 31.64 50.54 1.91
N ARG A 403 30.73 51.05 2.75
CA ARG A 403 30.43 52.48 2.81
C ARG A 403 31.66 53.31 3.17
N ILE A 404 32.42 52.88 4.19
CA ILE A 404 33.67 53.56 4.60
C ILE A 404 34.69 53.54 3.46
N ARG A 405 34.93 52.38 2.82
CA ARG A 405 35.86 52.28 1.68
C ARG A 405 35.46 53.18 0.52
N THR A 406 34.16 53.27 0.22
CA THR A 406 33.64 54.12 -0.86
C THR A 406 33.83 55.60 -0.53
N GLN A 407 33.58 56.00 0.72
CA GLN A 407 33.84 57.36 1.20
C GLN A 407 35.32 57.72 1.17
N GLU A 408 36.21 56.85 1.68
CA GLU A 408 37.66 57.09 1.67
C GLU A 408 38.22 57.11 0.23
N LYS A 409 37.71 56.26 -0.65
CA LYS A 409 38.09 56.28 -2.07
C LYS A 409 37.67 57.60 -2.73
N ALA A 410 36.42 58.03 -2.54
CA ALA A 410 35.94 59.31 -3.06
C ALA A 410 36.75 60.49 -2.50
N ARG A 411 37.14 60.43 -1.22
CA ARG A 411 38.00 61.43 -0.58
C ARG A 411 39.41 61.46 -1.18
N ALA A 412 40.03 60.30 -1.38
CA ALA A 412 41.35 60.19 -2.00
C ALA A 412 41.34 60.68 -3.46
N GLU A 413 40.27 60.37 -4.22
CA GLU A 413 40.08 60.87 -5.58
C GLU A 413 39.92 62.40 -5.60
N ALA A 414 39.09 62.96 -4.72
CA ALA A 414 38.93 64.42 -4.59
C ALA A 414 40.25 65.12 -4.21
N GLN A 415 41.03 64.54 -3.28
CA GLN A 415 42.35 65.06 -2.91
C GLN A 415 43.34 65.01 -4.08
N ARG A 416 43.37 63.91 -4.82
CA ARG A 416 44.22 63.78 -6.01
C ARG A 416 43.87 64.83 -7.07
N ASP A 417 42.58 65.02 -7.32
CA ASP A 417 42.10 65.96 -8.33
C ASP A 417 42.37 67.41 -7.89
N MET A 418 42.26 67.72 -6.59
CA MET A 418 42.68 69.01 -6.02
C MET A 418 44.19 69.25 -6.16
N ILE A 419 45.03 68.27 -5.82
CA ILE A 419 46.49 68.37 -6.01
C ILE A 419 46.82 68.63 -7.47
N ARG A 420 46.20 67.88 -8.40
CA ARG A 420 46.40 68.05 -9.83
C ARG A 420 46.00 69.45 -10.29
N ALA A 421 44.84 69.95 -9.87
CA ALA A 421 44.39 71.30 -10.20
C ALA A 421 45.35 72.39 -9.68
N ILE A 422 45.89 72.20 -8.46
CA ILE A 422 46.92 73.08 -7.89
C ILE A 422 48.20 73.01 -8.74
N THR A 423 48.70 71.81 -9.09
CA THR A 423 49.91 71.65 -9.91
C THR A 423 49.75 72.29 -11.29
N GLU A 424 48.64 72.04 -11.98
CA GLU A 424 48.36 72.64 -13.30
C GLU A 424 48.23 74.17 -13.22
N SER A 425 47.76 74.71 -12.09
CA SER A 425 47.75 76.15 -11.85
C SER A 425 49.14 76.71 -11.59
N LEU A 426 49.95 76.00 -10.79
CA LEU A 426 51.31 76.40 -10.45
C LEU A 426 52.21 76.42 -11.69
N GLU A 427 52.05 75.46 -12.59
CA GLU A 427 52.77 75.43 -13.88
C GLU A 427 52.44 76.63 -14.78
N LYS A 428 51.25 77.23 -14.64
CA LYS A 428 50.83 78.42 -15.41
C LYS A 428 51.35 79.74 -14.84
N VAL A 429 51.93 79.74 -13.64
CA VAL A 429 52.44 80.95 -12.98
C VAL A 429 53.94 81.09 -13.24
N ASP A 430 54.31 82.18 -13.92
CA ASP A 430 55.70 82.47 -14.31
C ASP A 430 56.61 82.72 -13.08
N ALA A 431 57.77 82.07 -13.06
CA ALA A 431 58.68 81.95 -11.92
C ALA A 431 59.32 83.27 -11.47
N GLN A 432 59.14 84.37 -12.21
CA GLN A 432 59.80 85.65 -11.94
C GLN A 432 59.01 86.62 -11.01
N HIS A 433 57.76 86.30 -10.61
CA HIS A 433 56.94 87.18 -9.73
C HIS A 433 56.24 86.42 -8.57
N MET A 434 56.94 85.47 -7.93
CA MET A 434 56.37 84.39 -7.11
C MET A 434 55.64 84.70 -5.78
N ARG A 435 55.54 85.93 -5.25
CA ARG A 435 55.07 86.10 -3.83
C ARG A 435 53.60 86.49 -3.65
N GLU A 436 53.06 87.39 -4.46
CA GLU A 436 51.69 87.90 -4.29
C GLU A 436 50.64 87.21 -5.18
N PRO A 437 50.90 86.93 -6.47
CA PRO A 437 49.93 86.24 -7.34
C PRO A 437 49.68 84.80 -6.92
N LEU A 438 50.68 84.14 -6.33
CA LEU A 438 50.63 82.77 -5.85
C LEU A 438 49.69 82.62 -4.65
N LEU A 439 49.73 83.56 -3.70
CA LEU A 439 48.81 83.60 -2.56
C LEU A 439 47.37 83.93 -3.00
N LEU A 440 47.19 84.86 -3.93
CA LEU A 440 45.87 85.21 -4.48
C LEU A 440 45.29 84.08 -5.33
N SER A 441 46.10 83.39 -6.13
CA SER A 441 45.68 82.25 -6.94
C SER A 441 45.32 81.04 -6.08
N LEU A 442 46.13 80.73 -5.06
CA LEU A 442 45.80 79.67 -4.10
C LEU A 442 44.54 80.01 -3.30
N SER A 443 44.38 81.25 -2.83
CA SER A 443 43.16 81.63 -2.11
C SER A 443 41.94 81.56 -3.02
N GLY A 444 42.01 82.07 -4.25
CA GLY A 444 40.90 82.04 -5.20
C GLY A 444 40.52 80.62 -5.66
N MET A 445 41.51 79.73 -5.82
CA MET A 445 41.26 78.32 -6.12
C MET A 445 40.64 77.57 -4.94
N LEU A 446 41.13 77.82 -3.72
CA LEU A 446 40.56 77.24 -2.51
C LEU A 446 39.13 77.75 -2.28
N GLU A 447 38.89 79.04 -2.47
CA GLU A 447 37.57 79.66 -2.33
C GLU A 447 36.58 79.08 -3.35
N ASN A 448 36.97 78.91 -4.62
CA ASN A 448 36.14 78.24 -5.63
C ASN A 448 35.93 76.74 -5.34
N SER A 449 36.92 76.03 -4.79
CA SER A 449 36.77 74.62 -4.41
C SER A 449 35.86 74.42 -3.18
N LEU A 450 35.80 75.41 -2.29
CA LEU A 450 34.95 75.40 -1.09
C LEU A 450 33.47 75.73 -1.38
N VAL A 451 33.15 76.23 -2.57
CA VAL A 451 31.76 76.41 -3.06
C VAL A 451 31.10 75.05 -3.31
N ASP A 452 31.86 74.01 -3.67
CA ASP A 452 31.33 72.66 -3.83
C ASP A 452 31.06 72.02 -2.45
N THR A 453 29.78 71.76 -2.18
CA THR A 453 29.29 71.21 -0.91
C THR A 453 29.90 69.83 -0.62
N TYR A 454 30.23 69.05 -1.65
CA TYR A 454 30.86 67.74 -1.50
C TYR A 454 32.33 67.85 -1.11
N VAL A 455 33.06 68.83 -1.69
CA VAL A 455 34.48 69.07 -1.38
C VAL A 455 34.61 69.62 0.05
N ARG A 456 33.76 70.57 0.44
CA ARG A 456 33.74 71.15 1.80
C ARG A 456 33.47 70.11 2.89
N ALA A 457 32.60 69.12 2.64
CA ALA A 457 32.32 68.04 3.58
C ALA A 457 33.47 67.01 3.71
N SER A 458 34.38 66.98 2.74
CA SER A 458 35.49 66.01 2.67
C SER A 458 36.82 66.54 3.23
N LEU A 459 36.92 67.84 3.49
CA LEU A 459 38.12 68.47 4.04
C LEU A 459 38.23 68.20 5.55
N PRO A 460 39.43 67.81 6.05
CA PRO A 460 39.69 67.69 7.49
C PRO A 460 39.36 69.01 8.22
N LYS A 461 38.88 68.92 9.45
CA LYS A 461 38.51 70.11 10.24
C LYS A 461 39.71 71.03 10.45
N GLU A 462 40.91 70.46 10.59
CA GLU A 462 42.16 71.21 10.71
C GLU A 462 42.52 71.97 9.42
N ALA A 463 42.16 71.43 8.24
CA ALA A 463 42.38 72.08 6.96
C ALA A 463 41.44 73.30 6.79
N MET A 464 40.18 73.17 7.23
CA MET A 464 39.24 74.30 7.26
C MET A 464 39.69 75.41 8.21
N GLU A 465 40.18 75.07 9.41
CA GLU A 465 40.68 76.07 10.38
C GLU A 465 41.94 76.79 9.89
N THR A 466 42.83 76.09 9.18
CA THR A 466 44.03 76.70 8.59
C THR A 466 43.70 77.60 7.40
N LEU A 467 42.70 77.24 6.60
CA LEU A 467 42.17 78.08 5.52
C LEU A 467 41.53 79.36 6.04
N GLU A 468 40.72 79.26 7.09
CA GLU A 468 40.07 80.42 7.72
C GLU A 468 41.11 81.38 8.34
N LYS A 469 42.16 80.84 8.96
CA LYS A 469 43.30 81.64 9.44
C LYS A 469 44.06 82.35 8.32
N LEU A 470 44.28 81.67 7.19
CA LEU A 470 44.92 82.26 6.01
C LEU A 470 44.06 83.35 5.37
N GLN A 471 42.74 83.16 5.29
CA GLN A 471 41.80 84.15 4.76
C GLN A 471 41.80 85.42 5.62
N ASN A 472 41.74 85.26 6.94
CA ASN A 472 41.83 86.39 7.87
C ASN A 472 43.15 87.14 7.73
N PHE A 473 44.27 86.43 7.57
CA PHE A 473 45.58 87.04 7.37
C PHE A 473 45.71 87.84 6.06
N LEU A 474 44.97 87.46 5.01
CA LEU A 474 44.95 88.16 3.73
C LEU A 474 43.98 89.36 3.73
N GLN A 475 42.89 89.31 4.49
CA GLN A 475 41.98 90.46 4.67
C GLN A 475 42.62 91.57 5.51
N ASP A 476 43.47 91.22 6.48
CA ASP A 476 44.15 92.19 7.37
C ASP A 476 45.30 92.96 6.68
N LYS A 477 45.62 92.64 5.43
CA LYS A 477 46.66 93.28 4.60
C LYS A 477 46.13 94.14 3.43
N LYS A 478 44.81 94.23 3.27
CA LYS A 478 44.17 95.25 2.42
C LYS A 478 43.95 96.52 3.23
#